data_AF-A0A1Q6XEE2-F1
#
_entry.id   AF-A0A1Q6XEE2-F1
#
_cell.length_a   1.000
_cell.length_b   1.000
_cell.length_c   1.000
_cell.angle_alpha   90.00
_cell.angle_beta   90.00
_cell.angle_gamma   90.00
#
_symmetry.space_group_name_H-M   'P 1'
#
loop_
_entity.id
_entity.type
_entity.pdbx_description
1 polymer ?
#
loop_
_entity_poly.entity_id
_entity_poly.type
_entity_poly.pdbx_seq_one_letter_code
_entity_poly.pdbx_strand_id
1 'polypeptide(L)'
;MLGFSEVLPVLRERVERDLRAGDLTRRQLLATVVRLLDKTLIRVGNDEYARQNRSFGLTTLRRRHVQVDGALLRFSFRGKSGVEHTMAIADPRLARIIQRCRDLPGQEMFQYLDASKKRQTVSSDDVNAYLREITSRDVTAKDFRTWGGSMLAAVELRAMGRASSRSEADRNIVRALDAVAERLGNTRAVCRKYYVHPALLEAYRMGLTVPHPATPPRSARREHPTAALRRDEVAVLQFLQEKVAGPS
;
A
#
# COMPACT_ATOMS: atom_id res chain seq x y z
N MET A 1 -8.84 10.47 -1.97
CA MET A 1 -9.17 9.07 -1.62
C MET A 1 -10.23 8.48 -2.55
N LEU A 2 -11.43 9.09 -2.65
CA LEU A 2 -12.49 8.58 -3.53
C LEU A 2 -12.07 8.51 -5.01
N GLY A 3 -11.49 9.59 -5.57
CA GLY A 3 -10.97 9.55 -6.95
C GLY A 3 -9.84 8.54 -7.18
N PHE A 4 -9.07 8.17 -6.15
CA PHE A 4 -8.07 7.10 -6.26
C PHE A 4 -8.72 5.71 -6.33
N SER A 5 -9.86 5.51 -5.64
CA SER A 5 -10.60 4.25 -5.65
C SER A 5 -11.16 3.89 -7.03
N GLU A 6 -11.50 4.90 -7.84
CA GLU A 6 -12.01 4.73 -9.21
C GLU A 6 -10.94 4.17 -10.15
N VAL A 7 -9.68 4.59 -9.98
CA VAL A 7 -8.56 4.19 -10.85
C VAL A 7 -7.81 2.97 -10.34
N LEU A 8 -7.90 2.65 -9.04
CA LEU A 8 -7.16 1.55 -8.42
C LEU A 8 -7.39 0.17 -9.08
N PRO A 9 -8.62 -0.21 -9.50
CA PRO A 9 -8.87 -1.42 -10.28
C PRO A 9 -8.01 -1.52 -11.55
N VAL A 10 -8.09 -0.50 -12.42
CA VAL A 10 -7.37 -0.44 -13.70
C VAL A 10 -5.85 -0.38 -13.48
N LEU A 11 -5.42 0.40 -12.48
CA LEU A 11 -4.02 0.47 -12.06
C LEU A 11 -3.50 -0.92 -11.71
N ARG A 12 -4.18 -1.65 -10.81
CA ARG A 12 -3.76 -2.99 -10.38
C ARG A 12 -3.73 -3.97 -11.54
N GLU A 13 -4.67 -3.87 -12.47
CA GLU A 13 -4.67 -4.70 -13.67
C GLU A 13 -3.46 -4.39 -14.57
N ARG A 14 -3.12 -3.12 -14.79
CA ARG A 14 -1.94 -2.74 -15.58
C ARG A 14 -0.63 -3.17 -14.92
N VAL A 15 -0.52 -2.99 -13.60
CA VAL A 15 0.60 -3.52 -12.80
C VAL A 15 0.72 -5.03 -12.98
N GLU A 16 -0.40 -5.78 -12.93
CA GLU A 16 -0.39 -7.23 -13.15
C GLU A 16 0.11 -7.63 -14.54
N ARG A 17 -0.30 -6.91 -15.60
CA ARG A 17 0.21 -7.15 -16.95
C ARG A 17 1.71 -6.89 -17.03
N ASP A 18 2.17 -5.77 -16.49
CA ASP A 18 3.59 -5.39 -16.51
C ASP A 18 4.46 -6.35 -15.66
N LEU A 19 3.92 -6.91 -14.57
CA LEU A 19 4.57 -7.97 -13.80
C LEU A 19 4.73 -9.28 -14.58
N ARG A 20 3.83 -9.58 -15.53
CA ARG A 20 3.85 -10.81 -16.33
C ARG A 20 4.77 -10.73 -17.56
N ALA A 21 5.11 -9.52 -18.01
CA ALA A 21 5.86 -9.29 -19.24
C ALA A 21 7.27 -9.91 -19.28
N GLY A 22 7.87 -10.28 -18.14
CA GLY A 22 9.15 -10.99 -18.08
C GLY A 22 10.39 -10.08 -18.05
N ASP A 23 11.56 -10.71 -18.06
CA ASP A 23 12.89 -10.12 -18.36
C ASP A 23 13.49 -9.05 -17.45
N LEU A 24 12.90 -8.82 -16.26
CA LEU A 24 13.41 -7.84 -15.30
C LEU A 24 13.69 -6.48 -15.97
N THR A 25 12.78 -6.03 -16.83
CA THR A 25 12.89 -4.72 -17.49
C THR A 25 12.63 -3.59 -16.49
N ARG A 26 12.98 -2.34 -16.86
CA ARG A 26 12.60 -1.14 -16.10
C ARG A 26 11.12 -1.15 -15.72
N ARG A 27 10.26 -1.51 -16.68
CA ARG A 27 8.80 -1.54 -16.51
C ARG A 27 8.36 -2.62 -15.51
N GLN A 28 8.92 -3.83 -15.60
CA GLN A 28 8.63 -4.89 -14.63
C GLN A 28 9.11 -4.51 -13.22
N LEU A 29 10.26 -3.83 -13.11
CA LEU A 29 10.79 -3.37 -11.83
C LEU A 29 9.88 -2.30 -11.20
N LEU A 30 9.41 -1.32 -11.99
CA LEU A 30 8.46 -0.30 -11.53
C LEU A 30 7.14 -0.92 -11.07
N ALA A 31 6.59 -1.86 -11.84
CA ALA A 31 5.39 -2.60 -11.45
C ALA A 31 5.61 -3.40 -10.15
N THR A 32 6.81 -3.95 -9.94
CA THR A 32 7.21 -4.63 -8.70
C THR A 32 7.20 -3.69 -7.51
N VAL A 33 7.79 -2.50 -7.65
CA VAL A 33 7.79 -1.48 -6.59
C VAL A 33 6.37 -1.00 -6.28
N VAL A 34 5.53 -0.75 -7.29
CA VAL A 34 4.13 -0.35 -7.08
C VAL A 34 3.33 -1.46 -6.41
N ARG A 35 3.52 -2.72 -6.80
CA ARG A 35 2.85 -3.86 -6.15
C ARG A 35 3.29 -4.02 -4.69
N LEU A 36 4.58 -3.79 -4.39
CA LEU A 36 5.07 -3.76 -3.02
C LEU A 36 4.45 -2.60 -2.24
N LEU A 37 4.38 -1.40 -2.81
CA LEU A 37 3.71 -0.24 -2.20
C LEU A 37 2.26 -0.56 -1.85
N ASP A 38 1.50 -1.13 -2.78
CA ASP A 38 0.09 -1.51 -2.58
C ASP A 38 -0.08 -2.55 -1.45
N LYS A 39 0.83 -3.51 -1.34
CA LYS A 39 0.76 -4.57 -0.32
C LYS A 39 1.29 -4.15 1.06
N THR A 40 2.35 -3.36 1.09
CA THR A 40 3.15 -3.09 2.29
C THR A 40 2.90 -1.71 2.87
N LEU A 41 2.47 -0.76 2.02
CA LEU A 41 2.40 0.67 2.31
C LEU A 41 3.75 1.29 2.67
N ILE A 42 4.88 0.61 2.44
CA ILE A 42 6.22 1.20 2.62
C ILE A 42 6.34 2.43 1.71
N ARG A 43 6.97 3.50 2.23
CA ARG A 43 7.24 4.68 1.42
C ARG A 43 8.16 4.32 0.27
N VAL A 44 7.90 4.88 -0.91
CA VAL A 44 8.77 4.67 -2.07
C VAL A 44 10.22 5.10 -1.76
N GLY A 45 10.40 6.20 -1.02
CA GLY A 45 11.72 6.67 -0.57
C GLY A 45 12.36 7.61 -1.60
N ASN A 46 13.25 8.49 -1.14
CA ASN A 46 14.04 9.37 -1.98
C ASN A 46 15.53 9.15 -1.64
N ASP A 47 16.35 8.97 -2.68
CA ASP A 47 17.78 8.67 -2.60
C ASP A 47 18.57 9.70 -1.80
N GLU A 48 18.20 10.98 -1.88
CA GLU A 48 18.85 12.08 -1.15
C GLU A 48 18.68 11.93 0.36
N TYR A 49 17.44 11.64 0.81
CA TYR A 49 17.12 11.38 2.21
C TYR A 49 17.79 10.11 2.74
N ALA A 50 17.97 9.09 1.89
CA ALA A 50 18.53 7.82 2.31
C ALA A 50 20.02 7.89 2.64
N ARG A 51 20.80 8.64 1.86
CA ARG A 51 22.24 8.82 2.10
C ARG A 51 22.51 9.64 3.35
N GLN A 52 21.77 10.73 3.56
CA GLN A 52 22.00 11.64 4.68
C GLN A 52 21.52 11.06 6.02
N ASN A 53 20.36 10.39 6.04
CA ASN A 53 19.71 9.99 7.30
C ASN A 53 19.79 8.49 7.62
N ARG A 54 20.49 7.70 6.79
CA ARG A 54 20.50 6.22 6.85
C ARG A 54 19.08 5.65 6.97
N SER A 55 18.15 6.24 6.22
CA SER A 55 16.71 5.95 6.26
C SER A 55 16.25 5.44 4.89
N PHE A 56 15.63 4.27 4.82
CA PHE A 56 15.32 3.59 3.57
C PHE A 56 13.81 3.61 3.24
N GLY A 57 13.50 3.60 1.95
CA GLY A 57 12.19 3.31 1.39
C GLY A 57 12.34 2.28 0.26
N LEU A 58 11.25 1.89 -0.41
CA LEU A 58 11.26 0.84 -1.42
C LEU A 58 12.41 0.98 -2.43
N THR A 59 12.55 2.13 -3.10
CA THR A 59 13.57 2.34 -4.15
C THR A 59 14.99 2.38 -3.62
N THR A 60 15.17 2.66 -2.32
CA THR A 60 16.49 2.73 -1.68
C THR A 60 16.83 1.50 -0.83
N LEU A 61 15.96 0.48 -0.80
CA LEU A 61 16.24 -0.76 -0.10
C LEU A 61 17.52 -1.40 -0.64
N ARG A 62 18.27 -2.04 0.26
CA ARG A 62 19.46 -2.81 -0.04
C ARG A 62 19.19 -4.29 0.12
N ARG A 63 20.00 -5.15 -0.48
CA ARG A 63 19.88 -6.61 -0.40
C ARG A 63 19.76 -7.14 1.03
N ARG A 64 20.48 -6.53 1.99
CA ARG A 64 20.43 -6.91 3.41
C ARG A 64 19.08 -6.63 4.08
N HIS A 65 18.25 -5.75 3.52
CA HIS A 65 16.95 -5.39 4.08
C HIS A 65 15.83 -6.36 3.66
N VAL A 66 16.10 -7.28 2.73
CA VAL A 66 15.09 -8.18 2.17
C VAL A 66 15.57 -9.62 2.23
N GLN A 67 14.83 -10.44 2.97
CA GLN A 67 15.00 -11.89 2.99
C GLN A 67 13.91 -12.53 2.13
N VAL A 68 14.30 -13.52 1.33
CA VAL A 68 13.41 -14.29 0.45
C VAL A 68 13.47 -15.74 0.90
N ASP A 69 12.30 -16.32 1.17
CA ASP A 69 12.13 -17.70 1.64
C ASP A 69 10.91 -18.32 0.93
N GLY A 70 11.17 -19.05 -0.17
CA GLY A 70 10.12 -19.51 -1.07
C GLY A 70 9.26 -18.35 -1.61
N ALA A 71 7.98 -18.32 -1.23
CA ALA A 71 7.05 -17.24 -1.58
C ALA A 71 7.04 -16.09 -0.56
N LEU A 72 7.70 -16.25 0.58
CA LEU A 72 7.68 -15.32 1.69
C LEU A 72 8.82 -14.30 1.55
N LEU A 73 8.45 -13.03 1.62
CA LEU A 73 9.35 -11.88 1.60
C LEU A 73 9.30 -11.22 2.96
N ARG A 74 10.45 -11.10 3.63
CA ARG A 74 10.58 -10.37 4.89
C ARG A 74 11.41 -9.11 4.65
N PHE A 75 10.89 -7.98 5.10
CA PHE A 75 11.54 -6.68 5.02
C PHE A 75 11.92 -6.24 6.43
N SER A 76 13.17 -5.83 6.61
CA SER A 76 13.68 -5.27 7.87
C SER A 76 14.61 -4.11 7.56
N PHE A 77 14.22 -2.88 7.90
CA PHE A 77 15.00 -1.68 7.64
C PHE A 77 14.58 -0.50 8.50
N ARG A 78 15.52 0.43 8.68
CA ARG A 78 15.27 1.73 9.30
C ARG A 78 14.70 2.71 8.28
N GLY A 79 13.49 3.19 8.49
CA GLY A 79 12.78 4.13 7.61
C GLY A 79 12.93 5.60 8.02
N LYS A 80 12.05 6.46 7.50
CA LYS A 80 12.02 7.91 7.79
C LYS A 80 11.99 8.16 9.31
N SER A 81 12.76 9.16 9.75
CA SER A 81 12.89 9.54 11.17
C SER A 81 13.43 8.42 12.06
N GLY A 82 14.10 7.42 11.47
CA GLY A 82 14.73 6.33 12.19
C GLY A 82 13.79 5.25 12.69
N VAL A 83 12.54 5.23 12.24
CA VAL A 83 11.54 4.22 12.62
C VAL A 83 11.92 2.87 12.04
N GLU A 84 12.05 1.85 12.88
CA GLU A 84 12.29 0.48 12.42
C GLU A 84 11.03 -0.11 11.78
N HIS A 85 11.19 -0.69 10.60
CA HIS A 85 10.12 -1.37 9.86
C HIS A 85 10.46 -2.85 9.73
N THR A 86 9.59 -3.69 10.29
CA THR A 86 9.62 -5.14 10.06
C THR A 86 8.28 -5.58 9.52
N MET A 87 8.26 -6.27 8.37
CA MET A 87 7.03 -6.83 7.82
C MET A 87 7.28 -7.98 6.88
N ALA A 88 6.27 -8.84 6.71
CA ALA A 88 6.32 -9.94 5.77
C ALA A 88 5.13 -9.95 4.83
N ILE A 89 5.35 -10.38 3.59
CA ILE A 89 4.28 -10.66 2.62
C ILE A 89 4.55 -11.99 1.92
N ALA A 90 3.51 -12.75 1.63
CA ALA A 90 3.59 -13.91 0.77
C ALA A 90 3.14 -13.53 -0.65
N ASP A 91 4.05 -13.66 -1.62
CA ASP A 91 3.76 -13.45 -3.04
C ASP A 91 4.80 -14.18 -3.91
N PRO A 92 4.46 -15.35 -4.48
CA PRO A 92 5.39 -16.14 -5.28
C PRO A 92 5.93 -15.42 -6.51
N ARG A 93 5.19 -14.46 -7.08
CA ARG A 93 5.67 -13.72 -8.25
C ARG A 93 6.67 -12.66 -7.82
N LEU A 94 6.34 -11.86 -6.81
CA LEU A 94 7.28 -10.86 -6.28
C LEU A 94 8.55 -11.53 -5.76
N ALA A 95 8.45 -12.66 -5.08
CA ALA A 95 9.61 -13.41 -4.58
C ALA A 95 10.57 -13.79 -5.72
N ARG A 96 10.05 -14.29 -6.84
CA ARG A 96 10.86 -14.60 -8.03
C ARG A 96 11.48 -13.37 -8.67
N ILE A 97 10.75 -12.25 -8.76
CA ILE A 97 11.29 -11.01 -9.33
C ILE A 97 12.40 -10.45 -8.44
N ILE A 98 12.15 -10.37 -7.12
CA ILE A 98 13.12 -9.91 -6.13
C ILE A 98 14.35 -10.80 -6.11
N GLN A 99 14.20 -12.12 -6.22
CA GLN A 99 15.35 -13.02 -6.31
C GLN A 99 16.23 -12.68 -7.53
N ARG A 100 15.64 -12.48 -8.71
CA ARG A 100 16.40 -12.03 -9.90
C ARG A 100 17.08 -10.68 -9.70
N CYS A 101 16.47 -9.75 -8.98
CA CYS A 101 17.13 -8.50 -8.61
C CYS A 101 18.33 -8.73 -7.65
N ARG A 102 18.23 -9.70 -6.73
CA ARG A 102 19.35 -10.08 -5.85
C ARG A 102 20.47 -10.74 -6.64
N ASP A 103 20.17 -11.47 -7.70
CA ASP A 103 21.23 -12.16 -8.45
C ASP A 103 22.14 -11.16 -9.20
N LEU A 104 21.68 -9.92 -9.40
CA LEU A 104 22.51 -8.83 -9.91
C LEU A 104 23.54 -8.36 -8.85
N PRO A 105 24.80 -8.09 -9.24
CA PRO A 105 25.81 -7.54 -8.33
C PRO A 105 25.45 -6.11 -7.90
N GLY A 106 25.84 -5.71 -6.69
CA GLY A 106 25.51 -4.39 -6.12
C GLY A 106 24.84 -4.50 -4.75
N GLN A 107 24.68 -3.36 -4.08
CA GLN A 107 24.03 -3.31 -2.76
C GLN A 107 22.53 -3.08 -2.87
N GLU A 108 22.10 -2.41 -3.94
CA GLU A 108 20.77 -1.96 -4.27
C GLU A 108 19.85 -3.16 -4.50
N MET A 109 18.64 -3.11 -3.92
CA MET A 109 17.68 -4.19 -4.05
C MET A 109 16.95 -4.13 -5.38
N PHE A 110 16.47 -2.95 -5.80
CA PHE A 110 15.70 -2.81 -7.02
C PHE A 110 16.57 -2.26 -8.15
N GLN A 111 17.12 -3.18 -8.93
CA GLN A 111 17.95 -2.89 -10.09
C GLN A 111 17.59 -3.79 -11.26
N TYR A 112 17.90 -3.30 -12.47
CA TYR A 112 17.72 -3.99 -13.73
C TYR A 112 18.90 -3.75 -14.67
N LEU A 113 18.97 -4.52 -15.77
CA LEU A 113 19.91 -4.28 -16.85
C LEU A 113 19.21 -3.56 -18.00
N ASP A 114 19.77 -2.45 -18.47
CA ASP A 114 19.28 -1.76 -19.66
C ASP A 114 19.68 -2.47 -20.96
N ALA A 115 19.29 -1.90 -22.10
CA ALA A 115 19.60 -2.44 -23.44
C ALA A 115 21.12 -2.59 -23.68
N SER A 116 21.93 -1.74 -23.04
CA SER A 116 23.39 -1.76 -23.11
C SER A 116 24.02 -2.66 -22.03
N LYS A 117 23.21 -3.49 -21.36
CA LYS A 117 23.62 -4.37 -20.24
C LYS A 117 24.23 -3.62 -19.06
N LYS A 118 23.95 -2.32 -18.93
CA LYS A 118 24.36 -1.53 -17.76
C LYS A 118 23.32 -1.66 -16.67
N ARG A 119 23.78 -1.73 -15.42
CA ARG A 119 22.91 -1.75 -14.25
C ARG A 119 22.29 -0.37 -14.05
N GLN A 120 21.00 -0.37 -13.79
CA GLN A 120 20.21 0.81 -13.52
C GLN A 120 19.32 0.58 -12.30
N THR A 121 19.05 1.64 -11.55
CA THR A 121 18.06 1.65 -10.46
C THR A 121 16.80 2.40 -10.90
N VAL A 122 15.79 2.42 -10.03
CA VAL A 122 14.60 3.26 -10.18
C VAL A 122 14.48 4.17 -8.97
N SER A 123 14.09 5.41 -9.20
CA SER A 123 13.87 6.45 -8.18
C SER A 123 12.39 6.60 -7.81
N SER A 124 12.08 7.44 -6.84
CA SER A 124 10.69 7.83 -6.56
C SER A 124 10.00 8.50 -7.74
N ASP A 125 10.76 9.26 -8.53
CA ASP A 125 10.21 10.03 -9.63
C ASP A 125 9.84 9.11 -10.78
N ASP A 126 10.65 8.06 -11.01
CA ASP A 126 10.32 6.99 -11.96
C ASP A 126 9.03 6.26 -11.56
N VAL A 127 8.83 5.98 -10.27
CA VAL A 127 7.63 5.31 -9.76
C VAL A 127 6.40 6.21 -9.92
N ASN A 128 6.49 7.49 -9.57
CA ASN A 128 5.36 8.42 -9.74
C ASN A 128 5.08 8.70 -11.22
N ALA A 129 6.10 8.76 -12.08
CA ALA A 129 5.92 8.88 -13.52
C ALA A 129 5.19 7.65 -14.09
N TYR A 130 5.58 6.46 -13.67
CA TYR A 130 4.90 5.22 -14.04
C TYR A 130 3.44 5.18 -13.59
N LEU A 131 3.14 5.60 -12.35
CA LEU A 131 1.76 5.70 -11.85
C LEU A 131 0.90 6.65 -12.69
N ARG A 132 1.43 7.83 -13.04
CA ARG A 132 0.75 8.78 -13.93
C ARG A 132 0.54 8.22 -15.33
N GLU A 133 1.56 7.57 -15.90
CA GLU A 133 1.50 6.95 -17.22
C GLU A 133 0.38 5.90 -17.29
N ILE A 134 0.32 4.97 -16.34
CA ILE A 134 -0.62 3.84 -16.40
C ILE A 134 -2.05 4.19 -16.00
N THR A 135 -2.27 5.34 -15.38
CA THR A 135 -3.60 5.79 -14.95
C THR A 135 -4.12 6.98 -15.75
N SER A 136 -3.24 7.71 -16.46
CA SER A 136 -3.54 9.01 -17.07
C SER A 136 -4.16 10.00 -16.08
N ARG A 137 -3.83 9.88 -14.78
CA ARG A 137 -4.28 10.75 -13.70
C ARG A 137 -3.10 11.13 -12.82
N ASP A 138 -3.25 12.18 -12.00
CA ASP A 138 -2.23 12.59 -11.04
C ASP A 138 -2.23 11.72 -9.78
N VAL A 139 -2.01 10.42 -9.98
CA VAL A 139 -1.86 9.43 -8.92
C VAL A 139 -0.42 9.39 -8.45
N THR A 140 -0.23 9.40 -7.13
CA THR A 140 1.08 9.35 -6.51
C THR A 140 1.20 8.17 -5.56
N ALA A 141 2.44 7.87 -5.15
CA ALA A 141 2.68 6.87 -4.13
C ALA A 141 2.01 7.18 -2.77
N LYS A 142 1.73 8.46 -2.48
CA LYS A 142 1.05 8.90 -1.25
C LYS A 142 -0.39 8.41 -1.21
N ASP A 143 -1.06 8.33 -2.36
CA ASP A 143 -2.47 7.93 -2.44
C ASP A 143 -2.70 6.50 -1.95
N PHE A 144 -1.78 5.58 -2.25
CA PHE A 144 -1.79 4.22 -1.70
C PHE A 144 -1.77 4.20 -0.18
N ARG A 145 -0.94 5.06 0.44
CA ARG A 145 -0.81 5.12 1.89
C ARG A 145 -2.04 5.73 2.55
N THR A 146 -2.67 6.72 1.91
CA THR A 146 -3.94 7.31 2.37
C THR A 146 -5.09 6.31 2.25
N TRP A 147 -5.16 5.60 1.12
CA TRP A 147 -6.11 4.53 0.89
C TRP A 147 -5.94 3.42 1.93
N GLY A 148 -4.75 2.83 2.01
CA GLY A 148 -4.45 1.73 2.92
C GLY A 148 -4.60 2.10 4.39
N GLY A 149 -4.24 3.32 4.79
CA GLY A 149 -4.46 3.82 6.15
C GLY A 149 -5.94 3.89 6.52
N SER A 150 -6.78 4.37 5.61
CA SER A 150 -8.24 4.42 5.81
C SER A 150 -8.87 3.03 5.83
N MET A 151 -8.44 2.12 4.95
CA MET A 151 -8.91 0.73 4.95
C MET A 151 -8.56 0.01 6.25
N LEU A 152 -7.31 0.15 6.71
CA LEU A 152 -6.87 -0.45 7.98
C LEU A 152 -7.66 0.12 9.16
N ALA A 153 -7.80 1.45 9.26
CA ALA A 153 -8.61 2.06 10.32
C ALA A 153 -10.04 1.52 10.34
N ALA A 154 -10.68 1.39 9.18
CA ALA A 154 -12.04 0.87 9.08
C ALA A 154 -12.14 -0.59 9.54
N VAL A 155 -11.18 -1.43 9.16
CA VAL A 155 -11.13 -2.85 9.57
C VAL A 155 -10.96 -2.97 11.08
N GLU A 156 -10.04 -2.21 11.67
CA GLU A 156 -9.79 -2.19 13.12
C GLU A 156 -11.02 -1.73 13.90
N LEU A 157 -11.64 -0.62 13.48
CA LEU A 157 -12.84 -0.09 14.11
C LEU A 157 -14.02 -1.06 14.02
N ARG A 158 -14.19 -1.72 12.87
CA ARG A 158 -15.22 -2.75 12.69
C ARG A 158 -14.95 -3.97 13.59
N ALA A 159 -13.70 -4.41 13.70
CA ALA A 159 -13.33 -5.52 14.58
C ALA A 159 -13.59 -5.23 16.07
N MET A 160 -13.47 -3.96 16.48
CA MET A 160 -13.83 -3.51 17.83
C MET A 160 -15.34 -3.36 18.05
N GLY A 161 -16.16 -3.48 17.01
CA GLY A 161 -17.61 -3.32 17.10
C GLY A 161 -18.07 -1.88 17.33
N ARG A 162 -19.38 -1.68 17.52
CA ARG A 162 -19.97 -0.37 17.84
C ARG A 162 -19.62 -0.01 19.29
N ALA A 163 -19.14 1.21 19.51
CA ALA A 163 -18.91 1.70 20.87
C ALA A 163 -20.24 1.95 21.61
N SER A 164 -20.30 1.57 22.88
CA SER A 164 -21.44 1.81 23.78
C SER A 164 -21.49 3.23 24.35
N SER A 165 -20.39 3.98 24.24
CA SER A 165 -20.29 5.36 24.72
C SER A 165 -19.28 6.17 23.89
N ARG A 166 -19.36 7.51 23.99
CA ARG A 166 -18.39 8.41 23.36
C ARG A 166 -16.96 8.18 23.86
N SER A 167 -16.80 7.91 25.16
CA SER A 167 -15.50 7.63 25.78
C SER A 167 -14.89 6.34 25.21
N GLU A 168 -15.69 5.30 25.04
CA GLU A 168 -15.25 4.07 24.36
C GLU A 168 -14.91 4.32 22.89
N ALA A 169 -15.72 5.12 22.19
CA ALA A 169 -15.47 5.44 20.80
C ALA A 169 -14.10 6.12 20.60
N ASP A 170 -13.76 7.09 21.44
CA ASP A 170 -12.47 7.77 21.38
C ASP A 170 -11.29 6.84 21.71
N ARG A 171 -11.45 5.90 22.66
CA ARG A 171 -10.43 4.86 22.95
C ARG A 171 -10.21 3.94 21.75
N ASN A 172 -11.28 3.46 21.13
CA ASN A 172 -11.19 2.56 19.96
C ASN A 172 -10.59 3.29 18.75
N ILE A 173 -10.92 4.56 18.55
CA ILE A 173 -10.28 5.40 17.51
C ILE A 173 -8.79 5.55 17.76
N VAL A 174 -8.37 5.76 19.01
CA VAL A 174 -6.94 5.81 19.36
C VAL A 174 -6.25 4.50 18.99
N ARG A 175 -6.83 3.35 19.36
CA ARG A 175 -6.29 2.02 19.01
C ARG A 175 -6.20 1.80 17.50
N ALA A 176 -7.24 2.15 16.74
CA ALA A 176 -7.21 2.04 15.28
C ALA A 176 -6.12 2.94 14.65
N LEU A 177 -5.96 4.17 15.17
CA LEU A 177 -4.91 5.06 14.70
C LEU A 177 -3.50 4.58 15.09
N ASP A 178 -3.35 3.88 16.21
CA ASP A 178 -2.07 3.26 16.60
C ASP A 178 -1.68 2.13 15.64
N ALA A 179 -2.63 1.26 15.28
CA ALA A 179 -2.41 0.24 14.26
C ALA A 179 -2.00 0.84 12.91
N VAL A 180 -2.67 1.93 12.49
CA VAL A 180 -2.30 2.65 11.26
C VAL A 180 -0.92 3.33 11.38
N ALA A 181 -0.60 3.92 12.52
CA ALA A 181 0.69 4.54 12.80
C ALA A 181 1.84 3.53 12.72
N GLU A 182 1.68 2.37 13.35
CA GLU A 182 2.61 1.25 13.27
C GLU A 182 2.78 0.78 11.83
N ARG A 183 1.69 0.50 11.13
CA ARG A 183 1.73 0.03 9.74
C ARG A 183 2.42 1.01 8.80
N LEU A 184 2.17 2.31 8.96
CA LEU A 184 2.69 3.34 8.06
C LEU A 184 4.05 3.90 8.48
N GLY A 185 4.53 3.61 9.69
CA GLY A 185 5.69 4.25 10.32
C GLY A 185 5.51 5.76 10.38
N ASN A 186 4.44 6.22 11.02
CA ASN A 186 4.08 7.62 11.24
C ASN A 186 3.63 7.80 12.69
N THR A 187 3.53 9.05 13.17
CA THR A 187 2.84 9.30 14.45
C THR A 187 1.33 9.21 14.27
N ARG A 188 0.62 8.91 15.37
CA ARG A 188 -0.86 8.90 15.44
C ARG A 188 -1.47 10.21 14.90
N ALA A 189 -0.89 11.35 15.28
CA ALA A 189 -1.35 12.67 14.84
C ALA A 189 -1.22 12.85 13.31
N VAL A 190 -0.10 12.41 12.73
CA VAL A 190 0.11 12.43 11.28
C VAL A 190 -0.86 11.49 10.56
N CYS A 191 -1.10 10.28 11.09
CA CYS A 191 -2.07 9.34 10.52
C CYS A 191 -3.48 9.92 10.52
N ARG A 192 -3.93 10.47 11.66
CA ARG A 192 -5.25 11.11 11.79
C ARG A 192 -5.42 12.26 10.80
N LYS A 193 -4.39 13.10 10.62
CA LYS A 193 -4.49 14.30 9.78
C LYS A 193 -4.41 14.02 8.28
N TYR A 194 -3.61 13.03 7.87
CA TYR A 194 -3.23 12.89 6.45
C TYR A 194 -3.52 11.53 5.81
N TYR A 195 -3.76 10.46 6.59
CA TYR A 195 -3.82 9.10 6.06
C TYR A 195 -5.11 8.35 6.39
N VAL A 196 -5.91 8.84 7.33
CA VAL A 196 -7.23 8.27 7.65
C VAL A 196 -8.31 9.26 7.30
N HIS A 197 -9.31 8.81 6.53
CA HIS A 197 -10.44 9.65 6.15
C HIS A 197 -11.24 10.10 7.40
N PRO A 198 -11.47 11.41 7.62
CA PRO A 198 -12.09 11.91 8.85
C PRO A 198 -13.51 11.38 9.06
N ALA A 199 -14.29 11.24 7.98
CA ALA A 199 -15.66 10.70 8.04
C ALA A 199 -15.74 9.27 8.65
N LEU A 200 -14.68 8.44 8.56
CA LEU A 200 -14.66 7.15 9.26
C LEU A 200 -14.63 7.34 10.77
N LEU A 201 -13.82 8.26 11.25
CA LEU A 201 -13.66 8.53 12.68
C LEU A 201 -14.90 9.23 13.26
N GLU A 202 -15.50 10.13 12.49
CA GLU A 202 -16.75 10.81 12.86
C GLU A 202 -17.92 9.84 12.93
N ALA A 203 -18.10 9.00 11.91
CA ALA A 203 -19.17 8.00 11.90
C ALA A 203 -19.03 7.02 13.06
N TYR A 204 -17.80 6.60 13.39
CA TYR A 204 -17.56 5.73 14.54
C TYR A 204 -17.93 6.38 15.88
N ARG A 205 -17.66 7.69 16.05
CA ARG A 205 -18.12 8.45 17.22
C ARG A 205 -19.64 8.55 17.33
N MET A 206 -20.33 8.51 16.19
CA MET A 206 -21.80 8.45 16.11
C MET A 206 -22.33 7.01 16.30
N GLY A 207 -21.47 6.07 16.68
CA GLY A 207 -21.82 4.68 16.88
C GLY A 207 -22.00 3.88 15.59
N LEU A 208 -21.56 4.40 14.43
CA LEU A 208 -21.65 3.72 13.14
C LEU A 208 -20.33 3.05 12.78
N THR A 209 -20.39 1.80 12.33
CA THR A 209 -19.21 1.06 11.84
C THR A 209 -19.40 0.70 10.38
N VAL A 210 -18.29 0.59 9.65
CA VAL A 210 -18.33 -0.02 8.31
C VAL A 210 -18.94 -1.42 8.45
N PRO A 211 -19.93 -1.80 7.62
CA PRO A 211 -20.51 -3.12 7.69
C PRO A 211 -19.49 -4.20 7.31
N HIS A 212 -19.78 -5.44 7.71
CA HIS A 212 -19.08 -6.57 7.11
C HIS A 212 -19.41 -6.64 5.62
N PRO A 213 -18.43 -6.91 4.75
CA PRO A 213 -18.72 -7.05 3.33
C PRO A 213 -19.70 -8.20 3.10
N ALA A 214 -20.69 -7.97 2.23
CA ALA A 214 -21.64 -9.01 1.86
C ALA A 214 -20.91 -10.23 1.27
N THR A 215 -21.40 -11.44 1.58
CA THR A 215 -20.92 -12.65 0.90
C THR A 215 -21.60 -12.73 -0.46
N PRO A 216 -20.86 -12.66 -1.59
CA PRO A 216 -21.48 -12.76 -2.89
C PRO A 216 -22.04 -14.18 -3.13
N PRO A 217 -23.12 -14.31 -3.92
CA PRO A 217 -23.69 -15.60 -4.28
C PRO A 217 -22.65 -16.51 -4.97
N ARG A 218 -22.78 -17.83 -4.81
CA ARG A 218 -21.80 -18.83 -5.29
C ARG A 218 -21.49 -18.72 -6.79
N SER A 219 -22.38 -18.18 -7.61
CA SER A 219 -22.22 -17.95 -9.05
C SER A 219 -21.17 -16.88 -9.39
N ALA A 220 -21.01 -15.85 -8.54
CA ALA A 220 -20.04 -14.76 -8.76
C ALA A 220 -18.59 -15.12 -8.37
N ARG A 221 -18.33 -16.35 -7.91
CA ARG A 221 -16.96 -16.80 -7.54
C ARG A 221 -16.07 -17.10 -8.75
N ARG A 222 -16.65 -17.25 -9.95
CA ARG A 222 -15.92 -17.68 -11.16
C ARG A 222 -15.41 -16.53 -12.03
N GLU A 223 -15.80 -15.29 -11.73
CA GLU A 223 -15.40 -14.12 -12.49
C GLU A 223 -14.61 -13.17 -11.58
N HIS A 224 -13.49 -12.65 -12.08
CA HIS A 224 -12.62 -11.62 -11.50
C HIS A 224 -11.22 -12.06 -11.03
N PRO A 225 -10.28 -12.18 -11.98
CA PRO A 225 -8.86 -12.28 -11.71
C PRO A 225 -8.32 -10.90 -11.28
N THR A 226 -8.04 -10.68 -10.00
CA THR A 226 -7.15 -9.60 -9.51
C THR A 226 -7.43 -8.14 -9.96
N ALA A 227 -8.62 -7.84 -10.49
CA ALA A 227 -8.92 -6.57 -11.16
C ALA A 227 -9.99 -5.71 -10.47
N ALA A 228 -10.64 -6.18 -9.40
CA ALA A 228 -11.63 -5.40 -8.65
C ALA A 228 -11.07 -4.94 -7.29
N LEU A 229 -11.66 -3.89 -6.72
CA LEU A 229 -11.48 -3.58 -5.31
C LEU A 229 -11.78 -4.83 -4.48
N ARG A 230 -10.99 -5.04 -3.42
CA ARG A 230 -11.23 -6.11 -2.45
C ARG A 230 -12.59 -5.88 -1.79
N ARG A 231 -13.18 -6.92 -1.21
CA ARG A 231 -14.50 -6.83 -0.58
C ARG A 231 -14.57 -5.76 0.53
N ASP A 232 -13.54 -5.73 1.39
CA ASP A 232 -13.43 -4.69 2.40
C ASP A 232 -13.27 -3.29 1.79
N GLU A 233 -12.51 -3.19 0.71
CA GLU A 233 -12.33 -1.92 -0.02
C GLU A 233 -13.65 -1.40 -0.58
N VAL A 234 -14.51 -2.27 -1.10
CA VAL A 234 -15.86 -1.92 -1.56
C VAL A 234 -16.75 -1.47 -0.41
N ALA A 235 -16.80 -2.23 0.69
CA ALA A 235 -17.65 -1.91 1.84
C ALA A 235 -17.26 -0.57 2.49
N VAL A 236 -15.97 -0.29 2.62
CA VAL A 236 -15.46 0.98 3.15
C VAL A 236 -15.78 2.13 2.19
N LEU A 237 -15.63 1.91 0.88
CA LEU A 237 -15.91 2.94 -0.12
C LEU A 237 -17.40 3.33 -0.11
N GLN A 238 -18.30 2.34 -0.14
CA GLN A 238 -19.75 2.57 -0.09
C GLN A 238 -20.13 3.32 1.19
N PHE A 239 -19.63 2.87 2.34
CA PHE A 239 -19.85 3.55 3.61
C PHE A 239 -19.38 5.01 3.57
N LEU A 240 -18.19 5.28 3.02
CA LEU A 240 -17.68 6.64 2.90
C LEU A 240 -18.49 7.50 1.94
N GLN A 241 -18.94 6.95 0.81
CA GLN A 241 -19.78 7.68 -0.15
C GLN A 241 -21.11 8.10 0.50
N GLU A 242 -21.75 7.20 1.25
CA GLU A 242 -22.96 7.51 2.01
C GLU A 242 -22.73 8.60 3.07
N LYS A 243 -21.60 8.59 3.78
CA LYS A 243 -21.32 9.58 4.83
C LYS A 243 -20.86 10.93 4.28
N VAL A 244 -20.23 10.97 3.10
CA VAL A 244 -19.79 12.20 2.46
C VAL A 244 -20.92 12.87 1.68
N ALA A 245 -21.86 12.11 1.11
CA ALA A 245 -23.00 12.66 0.36
C ALA A 245 -24.01 13.41 1.26
N GLY A 246 -23.97 13.21 2.59
CA GLY A 246 -24.99 13.71 3.51
C GLY A 246 -26.33 12.96 3.35
N PRO A 247 -27.29 13.12 4.28
CA PRO A 247 -28.64 12.62 4.05
C PRO A 247 -29.24 13.35 2.85
N SER A 248 -29.70 12.58 1.85
CA SER A 248 -30.59 13.09 0.80
C SER A 248 -31.93 13.53 1.38
#